data_AF-A0A8J8PK41-F1
#
_entry.id   AF-A0A8J8PK41-F1
#
_cell.length_a   1.000
_cell.length_b   1.000
_cell.length_c   1.000
_cell.angle_alpha   90.00
_cell.angle_beta   90.00
_cell.angle_gamma   90.00
#
_symmetry.space_group_name_H-M   'P 1'
#
loop_
_entity.id
_entity.type
_entity.pdbx_description
1 polymer ?
#
loop_
_entity_poly.entity_id
_entity_poly.type
_entity_poly.pdbx_seq_one_letter_code
_entity_poly.pdbx_strand_id
1 'polypeptide(L)' 'MAKNEKVKAIVRTYYVIENGKIKLKNKKCPRCGSVMAHHMKPNERWACGKCGYTEFIGTGRKK' A
#
# COMPACT_ATOMS: atom_id res chain seq x y z
N MET A 1 12.02 -29.74 -3.23
CA MET A 1 12.11 -28.29 -3.57
C MET A 1 10.75 -27.65 -3.31
N ALA A 2 10.47 -27.22 -2.07
CA ALA A 2 9.19 -26.62 -1.71
C ALA A 2 9.01 -25.28 -2.45
N LYS A 3 8.13 -25.27 -3.46
CA LYS A 3 7.72 -24.03 -4.13
C LYS A 3 7.00 -23.18 -3.10
N ASN A 4 7.65 -22.14 -2.62
CA ASN A 4 7.05 -21.12 -1.78
C ASN A 4 6.02 -20.37 -2.63
N GLU A 5 4.79 -20.89 -2.68
CA GLU A 5 3.67 -20.35 -3.44
C GLU A 5 3.22 -19.06 -2.76
N LYS A 6 3.89 -17.96 -3.09
CA LYS A 6 3.54 -16.63 -2.61
C LYS A 6 2.15 -16.29 -3.15
N VAL A 7 1.13 -16.41 -2.31
CA VAL A 7 -0.25 -16.00 -2.59
C VAL A 7 -0.21 -14.62 -3.23
N LYS A 8 -0.66 -14.50 -4.49
CA LYS A 8 -0.75 -13.21 -5.17
C LYS A 8 -1.62 -12.29 -4.33
N ALA A 9 -1.17 -11.06 -4.09
CA ALA A 9 -1.96 -10.07 -3.39
C ALA A 9 -3.20 -9.72 -4.24
N ILE A 10 -4.38 -10.17 -3.81
CA ILE A 10 -5.67 -9.90 -4.48
C ILE A 10 -6.29 -8.66 -3.83
N VAL A 11 -6.95 -7.80 -4.62
CA VAL A 11 -7.56 -6.55 -4.14
C VAL A 11 -8.43 -6.74 -2.88
N ARG A 12 -9.15 -7.86 -2.75
CA ARG A 12 -9.99 -8.19 -1.60
C ARG A 12 -9.23 -8.30 -0.27
N THR A 13 -7.96 -8.72 -0.28
CA THR A 13 -7.19 -8.95 0.96
C THR A 13 -6.76 -7.65 1.66
N TYR A 14 -6.93 -6.51 0.99
CA TYR A 14 -6.64 -5.18 1.53
C TYR A 14 -7.80 -4.60 2.35
N TYR A 15 -8.98 -5.22 2.34
CA TYR A 15 -10.12 -4.80 3.13
C TYR A 15 -10.32 -5.74 4.32
N VAL A 16 -10.45 -5.18 5.52
CA VAL A 16 -10.78 -5.90 6.75
C VAL A 16 -12.12 -5.40 7.24
N ILE A 17 -12.96 -6.34 7.69
CA ILE A 17 -14.22 -6.03 8.34
C ILE A 17 -13.95 -6.09 9.84
N GLU A 18 -13.98 -4.94 10.50
CA GLU A 18 -13.89 -4.85 11.96
C GLU A 18 -15.17 -4.21 12.49
N ASN A 19 -15.89 -4.89 13.38
CA ASN A 19 -17.10 -4.38 14.05
C ASN A 19 -18.14 -3.81 13.07
N GLY A 20 -18.37 -4.50 11.95
CA GLY A 20 -19.32 -4.07 10.91
C GLY A 20 -18.85 -2.91 10.02
N LYS A 21 -17.61 -2.42 10.18
CA LYS A 21 -17.02 -1.35 9.35
C LYS A 21 -15.89 -1.90 8.47
N ILE A 22 -15.89 -1.48 7.21
CA ILE A 22 -14.86 -1.84 6.24
C ILE A 22 -13.68 -0.89 6.41
N LYS A 23 -12.53 -1.41 6.87
CA LYS A 23 -11.26 -0.69 6.95
C LYS A 23 -10.32 -1.12 5.83
N LEU A 24 -9.70 -0.13 5.18
CA LEU A 24 -8.66 -0.35 4.17
C LEU A 24 -7.30 -0.43 4.88
N LYS A 25 -6.52 -1.49 4.63
CA LYS A 25 -5.17 -1.66 5.19
C LYS A 25 -4.15 -0.66 4.63
N ASN A 26 -4.35 -0.20 3.41
CA ASN A 26 -3.43 0.67 2.68
C ASN A 26 -3.91 2.12 2.65
N LYS A 27 -3.00 3.07 2.40
CA LYS A 27 -3.35 4.49 2.19
C LYS A 27 -4.15 4.69 0.90
N LYS A 28 -5.04 5.69 0.92
CA LYS A 28 -5.67 6.25 -0.29
C LYS A 28 -4.80 7.36 -0.86
N CYS A 29 -4.75 7.45 -2.18
CA CYS A 29 -4.02 8.50 -2.89
C CYS A 29 -4.71 9.85 -2.69
N PRO A 30 -3.98 10.92 -2.29
CA PRO A 30 -4.57 12.25 -2.10
C PRO A 30 -5.01 12.90 -3.41
N ARG A 31 -4.50 12.45 -4.57
CA ARG A 31 -4.86 13.03 -5.88
C ARG A 31 -6.09 12.38 -6.52
N CYS A 32 -6.20 11.06 -6.44
CA CYS A 32 -7.21 10.31 -7.20
C CYS A 32 -8.05 9.34 -6.37
N GLY A 33 -7.87 9.30 -5.04
CA GLY A 33 -8.63 8.45 -4.12
C GLY A 33 -8.39 6.94 -4.25
N SER A 34 -7.51 6.51 -5.16
CA SER A 34 -7.20 5.10 -5.40
C SER A 34 -6.29 4.52 -4.31
N VAL A 35 -6.32 3.21 -4.12
CA VAL A 35 -5.48 2.53 -3.12
C VAL A 35 -4.02 2.59 -3.57
N MET A 36 -3.14 3.05 -2.68
CA MET A 36 -1.70 3.10 -2.91
C MET A 36 -1.04 1.78 -2.51
N ALA A 37 -0.03 1.37 -3.27
CA ALA A 37 0.82 0.24 -2.96
C ALA A 37 1.93 0.68 -2.01
N HIS A 38 2.09 -0.06 -0.92
CA HIS A 38 3.17 0.15 0.02
C HIS A 38 4.39 -0.68 -0.41
N HIS A 39 5.45 -0.03 -0.86
CA HIS A 39 6.70 -0.67 -1.23
C HIS A 39 7.74 -0.40 -0.14
N MET A 40 8.15 -1.45 0.58
CA MET A 40 9.12 -1.33 1.67
C MET A 40 10.59 -1.38 1.22
N LYS A 41 10.87 -1.87 0.01
CA LYS A 41 12.24 -2.00 -0.53
C LYS A 41 12.35 -1.35 -1.92
N PRO A 42 13.49 -0.74 -2.29
CA PRO A 42 14.67 -0.44 -1.46
C PRO A 42 14.47 0.71 -0.46
N ASN A 43 13.58 1.67 -0.76
CA ASN A 43 13.13 2.72 0.16
C ASN A 43 11.62 2.59 0.40
N GLU A 44 11.19 2.84 1.63
CA GLU A 44 9.78 2.83 2.01
C GLU A 44 9.02 3.95 1.28
N ARG A 45 8.06 3.56 0.44
CA ARG A 45 7.27 4.49 -0.36
C ARG A 45 5.86 4.00 -0.58
N TRP A 46 4.95 4.95 -0.67
CA TRP A 46 3.60 4.75 -1.17
C TRP A 46 3.56 5.15 -2.63
N ALA A 47 3.26 4.20 -3.52
CA ALA A 47 3.11 4.47 -4.95
C ALA A 47 1.66 4.26 -5.39
N CYS A 48 1.11 5.22 -6.11
CA CYS A 48 -0.20 5.10 -6.73
C CYS A 48 -0.07 4.59 -8.16
N GLY A 49 -0.59 3.39 -8.44
CA GLY A 49 -0.56 2.81 -9.78
C GLY A 49 -1.49 3.50 -10.80
N LYS A 50 -2.47 4.32 -10.35
CA LYS A 50 -3.44 4.97 -11.26
C LYS A 50 -2.94 6.31 -11.81
N CYS A 51 -2.38 7.16 -10.95
CA CYS A 51 -1.96 8.52 -11.35
C CYS A 51 -0.45 8.75 -11.26
N GLY A 52 0.34 7.72 -10.92
CA GLY A 52 1.79 7.81 -10.80
C GLY A 52 2.30 8.55 -9.56
N TYR A 53 1.41 9.05 -8.69
CA TYR A 53 1.82 9.76 -7.48
C TYR A 53 2.59 8.83 -6.53
N THR A 54 3.78 9.26 -6.10
CA THR A 54 4.62 8.50 -5.17
C THR A 54 5.01 9.39 -4.00
N GLU A 55 4.85 8.87 -2.78
CA GLU A 55 5.20 9.51 -1.52
C GLU A 55 6.26 8.65 -0.83
N PHE A 56 7.46 9.19 -0.64
CA PHE A 56 8.54 8.47 0.03
C PHE A 56 8.48 8.77 1.53
N ILE A 57 8.41 7.72 2.35
CA ILE A 57 8.56 7.84 3.81
C ILE A 57 10.06 7.85 4.10
N GLY A 58 10.72 8.93 3.70
CA GLY A 58 12.08 9.22 4.14
C GLY A 58 11.98 10.04 5.41
N THR A 59 12.56 9.56 6.50
CA THR A 59 12.79 10.35 7.71
C THR A 59 13.49 11.64 7.30
N GLY A 60 12.73 12.73 7.28
CA GLY A 60 13.28 14.05 7.00
C GLY A 60 14.46 14.28 7.93
N ARG A 61 15.62 14.61 7.36
CA ARG A 61 16.62 15.41 8.06
C ARG A 61 15.87 16.64 8.57
N LYS A 62 15.54 16.64 9.87
CA LYS A 62 15.20 17.88 10.57
C LYS A 62 16.44 18.77 10.43
N LYS A 63 16.26 19.90 9.75
CA LYS A 63 17.30 20.93 9.66
C LYS A 63 17.32 21.72 10.97
#